data_AF-A0A355S1N1-F1
#
_entry.id   AF-A0A355S1N1-F1
#
_cell.length_a   1.000
_cell.length_b   1.000
_cell.length_c   1.000
_cell.angle_alpha   90.00
_cell.angle_beta   90.00
_cell.angle_gamma   90.00
#
_symmetry.space_group_name_H-M   'P 1'
#
loop_
_entity.id
_entity.type
_entity.pdbx_description
1 polymer ?
#
loop_
_entity_poly.entity_id
_entity_poly.type
_entity_poly.pdbx_seq_one_letter_code
_entity_poly.pdbx_strand_id
1 'polypeptide(L)'
;MNKKTIEDVEVRGKKVLVRCDFNVPQDSEGNITDDTRIRGALPTIKYLMANGAKVILMSHLGRPKGVGYEKKYSLKPVADRLSQLLNSNVYFAEDGDVVGENAKKISAGLKDGEVMLLENL
;
A
#
# COMPACT_ATOMS: atom_id res chain seq x y z
N MET A 1 -12.69 22.88 -6.89
CA MET A 1 -12.54 21.46 -7.29
C MET A 1 -13.88 20.77 -7.00
N ASN A 2 -14.48 20.04 -7.95
CA ASN A 2 -15.80 19.40 -7.79
C ASN A 2 -15.69 17.85 -7.75
N LYS A 3 -14.81 17.34 -6.91
CA LYS A 3 -14.61 15.90 -6.71
C LYS A 3 -14.82 15.59 -5.24
N LYS A 4 -15.53 14.50 -4.96
CA LYS A 4 -15.61 13.95 -3.61
C LYS A 4 -14.23 13.47 -3.16
N THR A 5 -14.00 13.59 -1.87
CA THR A 5 -12.80 13.17 -1.16
C THR A 5 -13.13 12.01 -0.22
N ILE A 6 -12.12 11.52 0.50
CA ILE A 6 -12.28 10.51 1.56
C ILE A 6 -13.12 11.03 2.74
N GLU A 7 -13.29 12.35 2.85
CA GLU A 7 -14.09 13.00 3.91
C GLU A 7 -15.58 13.05 3.54
N ASP A 8 -15.93 12.86 2.27
CA ASP A 8 -17.30 12.94 1.75
C ASP A 8 -18.03 11.59 1.69
N VAL A 9 -17.42 10.52 2.22
CA VAL A 9 -17.90 9.14 2.12
C VAL A 9 -17.76 8.37 3.43
N GLU A 10 -18.74 7.51 3.74
CA GLU A 10 -18.63 6.58 4.86
C GLU A 10 -17.66 5.45 4.52
N VAL A 11 -16.65 5.22 5.37
CA VAL A 11 -15.57 4.25 5.14
C VAL A 11 -15.49 3.15 6.20
N ARG A 12 -16.19 3.29 7.34
CA ARG A 12 -16.12 2.34 8.44
C ARG A 12 -16.59 0.94 8.00
N GLY A 13 -15.80 -0.08 8.33
CA GLY A 13 -16.06 -1.47 7.97
C GLY A 13 -15.86 -1.80 6.49
N LYS A 14 -15.57 -0.82 5.64
CA LYS A 14 -15.41 -1.01 4.19
C LYS A 14 -13.97 -1.28 3.82
N LYS A 15 -13.80 -2.10 2.77
CA LYS A 15 -12.50 -2.24 2.08
C LYS A 15 -12.30 -1.03 1.17
N VAL A 16 -11.23 -0.28 1.41
CA VAL A 16 -10.90 0.94 0.66
C VAL A 16 -9.60 0.71 -0.09
N LEU A 17 -9.70 0.62 -1.42
CA LEU A 17 -8.54 0.56 -2.31
C LEU A 17 -7.98 1.96 -2.54
N VAL A 18 -6.70 2.17 -2.23
CA VAL A 18 -6.03 3.47 -2.31
C VAL A 18 -4.84 3.36 -3.25
N ARG A 19 -4.88 4.13 -4.34
CA ARG A 19 -3.74 4.31 -5.23
C ARG A 19 -2.78 5.35 -4.65
N CYS A 20 -1.60 4.91 -4.24
CA CYS A 20 -0.55 5.77 -3.69
C CYS A 20 0.62 5.92 -4.66
N ASP A 21 1.41 6.97 -4.51
CA ASP A 21 2.72 7.10 -5.14
C ASP A 21 3.81 6.66 -4.16
N PHE A 22 4.30 5.43 -4.32
CA PHE A 22 5.43 4.86 -3.59
C PHE A 22 6.59 4.54 -4.53
N ASN A 23 6.66 5.20 -5.68
CA ASN A 23 7.81 5.09 -6.56
C ASN A 23 8.97 5.90 -5.96
N VAL A 24 9.67 5.28 -5.01
CA VAL A 24 10.77 5.85 -4.22
C VAL A 24 12.12 5.40 -4.77
N PRO A 25 13.16 6.23 -4.68
CA PRO A 25 14.50 5.80 -5.03
C PRO A 25 15.01 4.73 -4.06
N GLN A 26 15.71 3.74 -4.60
CA GLN A 26 16.39 2.69 -3.86
C GLN A 26 17.86 2.64 -4.28
N ASP A 27 18.73 2.26 -3.35
CA ASP A 27 20.13 1.95 -3.65
C ASP A 27 20.28 0.58 -4.35
N SER A 28 21.52 0.18 -4.64
CA SER A 28 21.82 -1.11 -5.27
C SER A 28 21.43 -2.34 -4.46
N GLU A 29 21.23 -2.18 -3.15
CA GLU A 29 20.82 -3.23 -2.23
C GLU A 29 19.29 -3.29 -2.04
N GLY A 30 18.56 -2.31 -2.60
CA GLY A 30 17.11 -2.20 -2.49
C GLY A 30 16.64 -1.40 -1.26
N ASN A 31 17.56 -0.74 -0.54
CA ASN A 31 17.19 0.12 0.58
C ASN A 31 16.61 1.43 0.08
N ILE A 32 15.54 1.91 0.72
CA ILE A 32 14.92 3.20 0.39
C ILE A 32 15.86 4.33 0.82
N THR A 33 16.27 5.16 -0.12
CA THR A 33 17.18 6.30 0.15
C THR A 33 16.42 7.60 0.43
N ASP A 34 15.16 7.70 -0.01
CA ASP A 34 14.26 8.81 0.27
C ASP A 34 12.80 8.30 0.36
N ASP A 35 12.19 8.46 1.53
CA ASP A 35 10.83 8.02 1.83
C ASP A 35 9.80 9.19 1.85
N THR A 36 10.16 10.36 1.32
CA THR A 36 9.28 11.55 1.28
C THR A 36 7.91 11.23 0.68
N ARG A 37 7.87 10.43 -0.39
CA ARG A 37 6.61 10.01 -1.03
C ARG A 37 5.75 9.10 -0.13
N ILE A 38 6.40 8.21 0.63
CA ILE A 38 5.72 7.35 1.61
C ILE A 38 5.11 8.22 2.71
N ARG A 39 5.89 9.17 3.25
CA ARG A 39 5.42 10.12 4.25
C ARG A 39 4.25 10.97 3.76
N GLY A 40 4.27 11.37 2.48
CA GLY A 40 3.20 12.13 1.83
C GLY A 40 1.85 11.39 1.78
N ALA A 41 1.85 10.06 1.77
CA ALA A 41 0.61 9.27 1.80
C ALA A 41 0.04 9.04 3.21
N LEU A 42 0.86 9.23 4.26
CA LEU A 42 0.46 8.92 5.65
C LEU A 42 -0.80 9.64 6.12
N PRO A 43 -1.08 10.91 5.78
CA PRO A 43 -2.31 11.57 6.23
C PRO A 43 -3.58 10.83 5.79
N THR A 44 -3.64 10.44 4.51
CA THR A 44 -4.75 9.66 3.95
C THR A 44 -4.87 8.28 4.61
N ILE A 45 -3.75 7.58 4.77
CA ILE A 45 -3.75 6.24 5.37
C ILE A 45 -4.23 6.31 6.82
N LYS A 46 -3.68 7.24 7.61
CA LYS A 46 -4.06 7.43 9.02
C LYS A 46 -5.52 7.85 9.17
N TYR A 47 -6.03 8.71 8.29
CA TYR A 47 -7.45 9.06 8.27
C TYR A 47 -8.34 7.83 8.08
N LEU A 48 -8.04 7.00 7.08
CA LEU A 48 -8.82 5.80 6.79
C LEU A 48 -8.73 4.78 7.94
N MET A 49 -7.54 4.57 8.50
CA MET A 49 -7.34 3.71 9.66
C MET A 49 -8.18 4.17 10.87
N ALA A 50 -8.09 5.46 11.22
CA ALA A 50 -8.81 6.04 12.36
C ALA A 50 -10.33 5.98 12.19
N ASN A 51 -10.83 6.00 10.96
CA ASN A 51 -12.24 5.87 10.63
C ASN A 51 -12.70 4.42 10.41
N GLY A 52 -11.86 3.43 10.74
CA GLY A 52 -12.23 2.01 10.72
C GLY A 52 -12.36 1.42 9.33
N ALA A 53 -11.69 1.98 8.32
CA ALA A 53 -11.58 1.37 7.01
C ALA A 53 -10.61 0.19 7.04
N LYS A 54 -10.80 -0.77 6.14
CA LYS A 54 -9.85 -1.85 5.83
C LYS A 54 -9.04 -1.39 4.63
N VAL A 55 -7.83 -0.91 4.87
CA VAL A 55 -7.06 -0.15 3.86
C VAL A 55 -6.26 -1.09 2.98
N ILE A 56 -6.46 -0.99 1.67
CA ILE A 56 -5.73 -1.77 0.66
C ILE A 56 -4.94 -0.80 -0.21
N LEU A 57 -3.62 -0.79 -0.05
CA LEU A 57 -2.73 0.10 -0.78
C LEU A 57 -2.26 -0.57 -2.07
N MET A 58 -2.16 0.23 -3.14
CA MET A 58 -1.55 -0.18 -4.41
C MET A 58 -0.61 0.92 -4.89
N SER A 59 0.58 0.55 -5.37
CA SER A 59 1.51 1.50 -5.97
C SER A 59 2.26 0.91 -7.16
N HIS A 60 3.13 1.69 -7.78
CA HIS A 60 4.11 1.17 -8.73
C HIS A 60 5.50 1.53 -8.24
N LEU A 61 6.49 0.73 -8.60
CA LEU A 61 7.89 1.02 -8.33
C LEU A 61 8.72 0.77 -9.60
N GLY A 62 9.52 1.78 -9.97
CA GLY A 62 10.38 1.71 -11.13
C GLY A 62 9.63 1.49 -12.44
N ARG A 63 10.22 0.70 -13.32
CA ARG A 63 9.70 0.39 -14.66
C ARG A 63 9.90 -1.11 -14.94
N PRO A 64 9.04 -1.99 -14.41
CA PRO A 64 9.04 -3.40 -14.76
C PRO A 64 8.76 -3.58 -16.26
N LYS A 65 9.30 -4.64 -16.85
CA LYS A 65 9.10 -4.98 -18.27
C LYS A 65 7.72 -5.60 -18.53
N GLY A 66 6.96 -5.91 -17.48
CA GLY A 66 5.63 -6.52 -17.59
C GLY A 66 5.64 -7.99 -18.02
N VAL A 67 6.79 -8.66 -17.95
CA VAL A 67 6.95 -10.08 -18.32
C VAL A 67 6.86 -11.03 -17.11
N GLY A 68 6.37 -10.52 -15.99
CA GLY A 68 6.23 -11.26 -14.72
C GLY A 68 6.86 -10.52 -13.54
N TYR A 69 6.96 -11.23 -12.42
CA TYR A 69 7.51 -10.70 -11.18
C TYR A 69 9.01 -10.39 -11.31
N GLU A 70 9.39 -9.15 -10.99
CA GLU A 70 10.78 -8.70 -10.95
C GLU A 70 11.14 -8.24 -9.52
N LYS A 71 11.88 -9.08 -8.78
CA LYS A 71 12.23 -8.86 -7.35
C LYS A 71 12.79 -7.47 -7.05
N LYS A 72 13.61 -6.92 -7.95
CA LYS A 72 14.21 -5.57 -7.82
C LYS A 72 13.18 -4.43 -7.78
N TYR A 73 11.95 -4.67 -8.22
CA TYR A 73 10.87 -3.70 -8.18
C TYR A 73 9.79 -4.11 -7.18
N SER A 74 10.07 -5.04 -6.27
CA SER A 74 9.12 -5.40 -5.22
C SER A 74 8.87 -4.22 -4.28
N LEU A 75 7.62 -4.07 -3.85
CA LEU A 75 7.20 -3.10 -2.85
C LEU A 75 7.45 -3.57 -1.41
N LYS A 76 8.08 -4.73 -1.20
CA LYS A 76 8.39 -5.25 0.14
C LYS A 76 9.12 -4.23 1.04
N PRO A 77 10.18 -3.52 0.59
CA PRO A 77 10.84 -2.51 1.42
C PRO A 77 9.92 -1.35 1.79
N VAL A 78 8.96 -1.02 0.91
CA VAL A 78 7.95 0.01 1.15
C VAL A 78 6.95 -0.45 2.22
N ALA A 79 6.50 -1.70 2.20
CA ALA A 79 5.64 -2.28 3.24
C ALA A 79 6.30 -2.22 4.63
N ASP A 80 7.59 -2.57 4.69
CA ASP A 80 8.36 -2.54 5.94
C ASP A 80 8.52 -1.11 6.46
N ARG A 81 8.81 -0.16 5.57
CA ARG A 81 8.90 1.26 5.94
C ARG A 81 7.56 1.85 6.38
N LEU A 82 6.46 1.51 5.70
CA LEU A 82 5.12 1.91 6.11
C LEU A 82 4.78 1.37 7.49
N SER A 83 5.11 0.11 7.79
CA SER A 83 4.88 -0.49 9.10
C SER A 83 5.59 0.29 10.21
N GLN A 84 6.85 0.69 9.99
CA GLN A 84 7.61 1.52 10.91
C GLN A 84 6.96 2.90 11.12
N LEU A 85 6.57 3.58 10.03
CA LEU A 85 6.02 4.94 10.09
C LEU A 85 4.60 5.01 10.67
N LEU A 86 3.82 3.93 10.52
CA LEU A 86 2.47 3.81 11.07
C LEU A 86 2.48 3.25 12.50
N ASN A 87 3.61 2.68 12.95
CA ASN A 87 3.68 1.90 14.19
C ASN A 87 2.57 0.84 14.26
N SER A 88 2.34 0.17 13.13
CA SER A 88 1.29 -0.82 12.93
C SER A 88 1.75 -1.85 11.90
N ASN A 89 1.24 -3.07 11.99
CA ASN A 89 1.52 -4.09 10.98
C ASN A 89 0.89 -3.69 9.63
N VAL A 90 1.68 -3.73 8.55
CA VAL A 90 1.19 -3.64 7.17
C VAL A 90 1.33 -5.00 6.53
N TYR A 91 0.20 -5.64 6.24
CA TYR A 91 0.19 -6.95 5.57
C TYR A 91 0.68 -6.78 4.13
N PHE A 92 1.65 -7.57 3.70
CA PHE A 92 2.14 -7.53 2.33
C PHE A 92 1.66 -8.75 1.56
N ALA A 93 1.01 -8.54 0.41
CA ALA A 93 0.65 -9.61 -0.49
C ALA A 93 1.86 -9.98 -1.35
N GLU A 94 2.73 -10.83 -0.82
CA GLU A 94 3.96 -11.30 -1.46
C GLU A 94 3.68 -12.33 -2.57
N ASP A 95 2.83 -11.96 -3.54
CA ASP A 95 2.54 -12.76 -4.73
C ASP A 95 3.03 -12.02 -5.98
N GLY A 96 3.43 -12.77 -7.01
CA GLY A 96 3.70 -12.19 -8.33
C GLY A 96 2.43 -11.68 -9.05
N ASP A 97 1.25 -11.90 -8.48
CA ASP A 97 -0.04 -11.47 -9.00
C ASP A 97 -0.83 -10.69 -7.93
N VAL A 98 -1.04 -9.41 -8.20
CA VAL A 98 -1.76 -8.47 -7.33
C VAL A 98 -3.28 -8.73 -7.28
N VAL A 99 -3.82 -9.57 -8.16
CA VAL A 99 -5.23 -9.99 -8.18
C VAL A 99 -5.43 -11.47 -7.80
N GLY A 100 -4.37 -12.13 -7.32
CA GLY A 100 -4.35 -13.54 -6.95
C GLY A 100 -5.12 -13.89 -5.67
N GLU A 101 -5.19 -15.19 -5.38
CA GLU A 101 -5.88 -15.75 -4.21
C GLU A 101 -5.34 -15.22 -2.88
N ASN A 102 -4.03 -15.04 -2.73
CA ASN A 102 -3.46 -14.59 -1.47
C ASN A 102 -3.72 -13.09 -1.21
N ALA A 103 -3.63 -12.21 -2.23
CA ALA A 103 -4.15 -10.84 -2.14
C ALA A 103 -5.63 -10.79 -1.72
N LYS A 104 -6.50 -11.62 -2.31
CA LYS A 104 -7.92 -11.72 -1.92
C LYS A 104 -8.07 -12.20 -0.47
N LYS A 105 -7.33 -13.22 -0.06
CA LYS A 105 -7.37 -13.80 1.29
C LYS A 105 -6.96 -12.79 2.35
N ILE A 106 -5.85 -12.07 2.14
CA ILE A 106 -5.41 -11.00 3.05
C ILE A 106 -6.49 -9.92 3.12
N SER A 107 -6.99 -9.44 1.97
CA SER A 107 -8.02 -8.40 1.93
C SER A 107 -9.32 -8.79 2.64
N ALA A 108 -9.69 -10.07 2.59
CA ALA A 108 -10.88 -10.59 3.26
C ALA A 108 -10.68 -10.73 4.77
N GLY A 109 -9.44 -11.00 5.21
CA GLY A 109 -9.07 -11.15 6.61
C GLY A 109 -8.83 -9.83 7.36
N LEU A 110 -8.71 -8.69 6.65
CA LEU A 110 -8.49 -7.40 7.28
C LEU A 110 -9.62 -7.02 8.25
N LYS A 111 -9.20 -6.58 9.43
CA LYS A 111 -10.05 -5.94 10.44
C LYS A 111 -10.07 -4.43 10.24
N ASP A 112 -11.06 -3.78 10.85
CA ASP A 112 -11.22 -2.33 10.78
C ASP A 112 -9.97 -1.63 11.33
N GLY A 113 -9.42 -0.70 10.55
CA GLY A 113 -8.19 0.01 10.87
C GLY A 113 -6.91 -0.69 10.41
N GLU A 114 -6.98 -1.94 9.93
CA GLU A 114 -5.79 -2.65 9.40
C GLU A 114 -5.47 -2.24 7.96
N VAL A 115 -4.19 -2.39 7.60
CA VAL A 115 -3.63 -1.95 6.33
C VAL A 115 -2.92 -3.11 5.65
N MET A 116 -3.14 -3.27 4.35
CA MET A 116 -2.31 -4.11 3.49
C MET A 116 -1.71 -3.30 2.33
N LEU A 117 -0.60 -3.79 1.79
CA LEU A 117 0.01 -3.33 0.55
C LEU A 117 0.05 -4.49 -0.44
N LEU A 118 -0.50 -4.26 -1.63
CA LEU A 118 -0.34 -5.16 -2.78
C LEU A 118 1.09 -5.08 -3.32
N GLU A 119 1.55 -6.15 -3.98
CA GLU A 119 2.78 -6.10 -4.76
C GLU A 119 2.71 -5.07 -5.90
N ASN A 120 3.84 -4.79 -6.53
CA ASN A 120 3.99 -3.85 -7.64
C ASN A 120 3.08 -4.20 -8.83
N LEU A 121 2.35 -3.19 -9.34
CA LEU A 121 1.40 -3.30 -10.45
C LEU A 121 2.06 -3.39 -11.84
#